data_AF-A0A3C0YM03-F1
#
_entry.id   AF-A0A3C0YM03-F1
#
_cell.length_a   1.000
_cell.length_b   1.000
_cell.length_c   1.000
_cell.angle_alpha   90.00
_cell.angle_beta   90.00
_cell.angle_gamma   90.00
#
_symmetry.space_group_name_H-M   'P 1'
#
loop_
_entity.id
_entity.type
_entity.pdbx_description
1 polymer ?
#
loop_
_entity_poly.entity_id
_entity_poly.type
_entity_poly.pdbx_seq_one_letter_code
_entity_poly.pdbx_strand_id
1 'polypeptide(L)'
;MPSFELTILGAGSSAGTPVVGCHCETCLSTNSKNKRTRCSSLIKLNSGEHILIDTSPDLRFQSLRESIPRVDAVLYTHTHADHLHGIDDLRAFCQLQKMQIPIYGKKESLDHIALKFGYALNEPKGFWEMPVLKAIPIQDPFLLFGELVTPIPVVHGKSEIYGYRIGNLGYLTDV
;
A
#
# COMPACT_ATOMS: atom_id res chain seq x y z
N MET A 1 -22.33 -10.71 -7.28
CA MET A 1 -21.69 -9.89 -6.22
C MET A 1 -20.31 -9.50 -6.74
N PRO A 2 -19.78 -8.30 -6.45
CA PRO A 2 -18.40 -7.99 -6.83
C PRO A 2 -17.43 -9.05 -6.24
N SER A 3 -16.36 -9.36 -6.96
CA SER A 3 -15.40 -10.41 -6.58
C SER A 3 -14.46 -10.01 -5.42
N PHE A 4 -14.56 -8.76 -4.96
CA PHE A 4 -13.74 -8.17 -3.89
C PHE A 4 -14.42 -6.93 -3.30
N GLU A 5 -13.95 -6.50 -2.13
CA GLU A 5 -14.29 -5.26 -1.44
C GLU A 5 -13.07 -4.32 -1.45
N LEU A 6 -13.26 -3.04 -1.80
CA LEU A 6 -12.22 -2.02 -1.78
C LEU A 6 -12.50 -1.03 -0.66
N THR A 7 -11.53 -0.86 0.25
CA THR A 7 -11.55 0.17 1.28
C THR A 7 -10.51 1.23 0.96
N ILE A 8 -10.97 2.48 0.75
CA ILE A 8 -10.08 3.63 0.61
C ILE A 8 -9.56 4.01 1.99
N LEU A 9 -8.30 3.66 2.28
CA LEU A 9 -7.68 3.95 3.57
C LEU A 9 -7.32 5.43 3.70
N GLY A 10 -6.87 6.04 2.61
CA GLY A 10 -6.62 7.46 2.51
C GLY A 10 -6.82 7.98 1.09
N ALA A 11 -7.24 9.24 0.99
CA ALA A 11 -7.52 9.95 -0.26
C ALA A 11 -6.92 11.37 -0.25
N GLY A 12 -5.91 11.59 0.60
CA GLY A 12 -5.19 12.84 0.72
C GLY A 12 -3.99 12.90 -0.22
N SER A 13 -3.51 14.12 -0.45
CA SER A 13 -2.21 14.35 -1.08
C SER A 13 -1.06 13.85 -0.22
N SER A 14 0.18 14.01 -0.70
CA SER A 14 1.40 13.69 0.04
C SER A 14 1.49 14.35 1.43
N ALA A 15 0.90 15.54 1.59
CA ALA A 15 0.86 16.27 2.86
C ALA A 15 -0.34 15.92 3.75
N GLY A 16 -1.26 15.06 3.28
CA GLY A 16 -2.55 14.82 3.89
C GLY A 16 -3.46 16.05 3.86
N THR A 17 -4.54 16.02 4.65
CA THR A 17 -5.38 17.18 4.92
C THR A 17 -5.96 17.04 6.33
N PRO A 18 -5.79 18.02 7.24
CA PRO A 18 -5.13 19.32 7.05
C PRO A 18 -3.63 19.23 6.76
N VAL A 19 -3.11 20.20 6.00
CA VAL A 19 -1.66 20.36 5.79
C VAL A 19 -1.06 21.11 6.97
N VAL A 20 0.13 20.69 7.42
CA VAL A 20 0.85 21.33 8.54
C VAL A 20 1.00 22.83 8.28
N GLY A 21 0.44 23.65 9.17
CA GLY A 21 0.50 25.12 9.09
C GLY A 21 -0.47 25.79 8.11
N CYS A 22 -1.31 25.03 7.39
CA CYS A 22 -2.26 25.59 6.43
C CYS A 22 -3.58 26.02 7.09
N HIS A 23 -4.06 27.21 6.72
CA HIS A 23 -5.29 27.81 7.23
C HIS A 23 -6.33 28.06 6.11
N CYS A 24 -6.23 27.35 4.99
CA CYS A 24 -7.23 27.45 3.93
C CYS A 24 -8.58 26.86 4.39
N GLU A 25 -9.65 27.18 3.67
CA GLU A 25 -11.02 26.73 3.97
C GLU A 25 -11.11 25.21 4.14
N THR A 26 -10.46 24.42 3.27
CA THR A 26 -10.47 22.95 3.36
C THR A 26 -9.75 22.44 4.61
N CYS A 27 -8.64 23.06 5.01
CA CYS A 27 -7.89 22.65 6.21
C CYS A 27 -8.62 23.05 7.50
N LEU A 28 -9.40 24.14 7.49
CA LEU A 28 -10.20 24.58 8.62
C LEU A 28 -11.61 23.95 8.67
N SER A 29 -12.01 23.22 7.63
CA SER A 29 -13.32 22.60 7.51
C SER A 29 -13.62 21.63 8.66
N THR A 30 -14.81 21.75 9.25
CA THR A 30 -15.33 20.80 10.25
C THR A 30 -15.91 19.52 9.64
N ASN A 31 -16.14 19.48 8.32
CA ASN A 31 -16.58 18.28 7.62
C ASN A 31 -15.50 17.18 7.70
N SER A 32 -15.86 16.03 8.28
CA SER A 32 -14.95 14.90 8.48
C SER A 32 -14.36 14.35 7.19
N LYS A 33 -15.06 14.46 6.04
CA LYS A 33 -14.56 14.01 4.73
C LYS A 33 -13.39 14.85 4.18
N ASN A 34 -13.17 16.03 4.75
CA ASN A 34 -12.01 16.87 4.43
C ASN A 34 -10.78 16.52 5.27
N LYS A 35 -10.90 15.61 6.24
CA LYS A 35 -9.75 15.07 6.97
C LYS A 35 -9.27 13.81 6.25
N ARG A 36 -8.12 13.90 5.57
CA ARG A 36 -7.62 12.88 4.66
C ARG A 36 -6.19 12.48 5.02
N THR A 37 -6.01 11.22 5.36
CA THR A 37 -4.70 10.57 5.39
C THR A 37 -4.19 10.35 3.96
N ARG A 38 -2.88 10.16 3.81
CA ARG A 38 -2.22 9.93 2.52
C ARG A 38 -2.74 8.68 1.82
N CYS A 39 -2.66 8.70 0.50
CA CYS A 39 -3.22 7.69 -0.38
C CYS A 39 -2.74 6.27 -0.01
N SER A 40 -3.71 5.37 0.19
CA SER A 40 -3.52 3.92 0.34
C SER A 40 -4.90 3.27 0.29
N SER A 41 -4.97 2.01 -0.10
CA SER A 41 -6.22 1.25 -0.15
C SER A 41 -6.00 -0.21 0.20
N LEU A 42 -7.06 -0.85 0.69
CA LEU A 42 -7.08 -2.28 0.99
C LEU A 42 -8.11 -2.97 0.10
N ILE A 43 -7.70 -4.06 -0.52
CA ILE A 43 -8.59 -4.92 -1.29
C ILE A 43 -8.74 -6.22 -0.52
N LYS A 44 -9.98 -6.54 -0.15
CA LYS A 44 -10.34 -7.83 0.45
C LYS A 44 -10.95 -8.71 -0.62
N LEU A 45 -10.31 -9.83 -0.90
CA LEU A 45 -10.81 -10.84 -1.82
C LEU A 45 -11.89 -11.71 -1.16
N ASN A 46 -12.76 -12.31 -1.97
CA ASN A 46 -13.78 -13.25 -1.47
C ASN A 46 -13.19 -14.51 -0.81
N SER A 47 -11.98 -14.90 -1.21
CA SER A 47 -11.20 -15.99 -0.60
C SER A 47 -10.65 -15.63 0.80
N GLY A 48 -10.70 -14.35 1.19
CA GLY A 48 -10.36 -13.86 2.53
C GLY A 48 -9.01 -13.15 2.63
N GLU A 49 -8.19 -13.19 1.57
CA GLU A 49 -6.91 -12.50 1.53
C GLU A 49 -7.09 -10.97 1.37
N HIS A 50 -6.16 -10.24 1.97
CA HIS A 50 -6.12 -8.78 1.99
C HIS A 50 -4.88 -8.29 1.25
N ILE A 51 -5.08 -7.58 0.15
CA ILE A 51 -4.05 -6.96 -0.66
C ILE A 51 -4.01 -5.48 -0.31
N LEU A 52 -2.92 -5.01 0.26
CA LEU A 52 -2.67 -3.60 0.52
C LEU A 52 -2.08 -2.94 -0.73
N ILE A 53 -2.55 -1.76 -1.10
CA ILE A 53 -1.91 -0.91 -2.10
C ILE A 53 -1.23 0.24 -1.37
N ASP A 54 0.10 0.28 -1.47
CA ASP A 54 1.01 1.22 -0.80
C ASP A 54 0.98 1.19 0.73
N THR A 55 2.13 1.43 1.36
CA THR A 55 2.31 1.57 2.81
C THR A 55 2.52 3.03 3.19
N SER A 56 1.44 3.80 3.18
CA SER A 56 1.44 5.18 3.68
C SER A 56 1.96 5.22 5.13
N PRO A 57 2.68 6.27 5.56
CA PRO A 57 2.94 6.53 6.98
C PRO A 57 1.74 6.66 7.89
N ASP A 58 0.54 6.80 7.32
CA ASP A 58 -0.69 6.70 8.08
C ASP A 58 -1.12 5.22 8.29
N LEU A 59 -0.37 4.21 7.81
CA LEU A 59 -0.75 2.80 7.78
C LEU A 59 -1.17 2.29 9.15
N ARG A 60 -0.40 2.55 10.22
CA ARG A 60 -0.84 2.18 11.57
C ARG A 60 -2.19 2.78 11.94
N PHE A 61 -2.38 4.08 11.69
CA PHE A 61 -3.64 4.75 12.02
C PHE A 61 -4.80 4.23 11.14
N GLN A 62 -4.57 4.07 9.85
CA GLN A 62 -5.52 3.51 8.88
C GLN A 62 -5.92 2.09 9.28
N SER A 63 -4.96 1.26 9.67
CA SER A 63 -5.18 -0.12 10.11
C SER A 63 -6.01 -0.21 11.39
N LEU A 64 -5.74 0.65 12.36
CA LEU A 64 -6.51 0.73 13.61
C LEU A 64 -7.93 1.26 13.35
N ARG A 65 -8.07 2.29 12.51
CA ARG A 65 -9.37 2.89 12.15
C ARG A 65 -10.31 1.89 11.49
N GLU A 66 -9.78 1.10 10.56
CA GLU A 66 -10.56 0.10 9.80
C GLU A 66 -10.53 -1.30 10.44
N SER A 67 -9.85 -1.47 11.59
CA SER A 67 -9.66 -2.77 12.24
C SER A 67 -9.14 -3.86 11.29
N ILE A 68 -8.14 -3.53 10.47
CA ILE A 68 -7.58 -4.45 9.47
C ILE A 68 -6.99 -5.68 10.18
N PRO A 69 -7.49 -6.90 9.90
CA PRO A 69 -7.09 -8.08 10.65
C PRO A 69 -5.80 -8.73 10.13
N ARG A 70 -5.47 -8.52 8.85
CA ARG A 70 -4.36 -9.16 8.15
C ARG A 70 -3.95 -8.37 6.90
N VAL A 71 -2.71 -8.59 6.46
CA VAL A 71 -2.19 -8.18 5.14
C VAL A 71 -1.47 -9.38 4.55
N ASP A 72 -1.88 -9.81 3.36
CA ASP A 72 -1.37 -11.02 2.70
C ASP A 72 -0.42 -10.71 1.54
N ALA A 73 -0.56 -9.52 0.96
CA ALA A 73 0.35 -9.00 -0.05
C ALA A 73 0.32 -7.47 -0.06
N VAL A 74 1.39 -6.85 -0.55
CA VAL A 74 1.43 -5.41 -0.81
C VAL A 74 1.76 -5.16 -2.28
N LEU A 75 0.98 -4.33 -2.94
CA LEU A 75 1.29 -3.80 -4.27
C LEU A 75 1.77 -2.35 -4.10
N TYR A 76 3.01 -2.07 -4.51
CA TYR A 76 3.54 -0.71 -4.52
C TYR A 76 3.30 -0.06 -5.88
N THR A 77 2.68 1.11 -5.90
CA THR A 77 2.53 1.93 -7.11
C THR A 77 3.87 2.57 -7.50
N HIS A 78 4.53 3.18 -6.51
CA HIS A 78 5.85 3.79 -6.61
C HIS A 78 6.45 4.03 -5.21
N THR A 79 7.52 4.82 -5.13
CA THR A 79 8.38 4.90 -3.94
C THR A 79 8.48 6.31 -3.33
N HIS A 80 7.53 7.19 -3.62
CA HIS A 80 7.43 8.44 -2.87
C HIS A 80 7.06 8.20 -1.40
N ALA A 81 7.43 9.14 -0.54
CA ALA A 81 7.34 8.98 0.90
C ALA A 81 5.91 8.71 1.40
N ASP A 82 4.92 9.31 0.75
CA ASP A 82 3.48 9.14 0.97
C ASP A 82 2.93 7.76 0.67
N HIS A 83 3.65 6.95 -0.10
CA HIS A 83 3.27 5.60 -0.49
C HIS A 83 4.10 4.49 0.17
N LEU A 84 5.24 4.83 0.79
CA LEU A 84 6.22 3.82 1.22
C LEU A 84 6.63 3.90 2.69
N HIS A 85 6.65 5.09 3.29
CA HIS A 85 7.36 5.25 4.57
C HIS A 85 6.63 4.64 5.79
N GLY A 86 5.46 4.02 5.60
CA GLY A 86 4.78 3.22 6.62
C GLY A 86 5.18 1.74 6.60
N ILE A 87 6.08 1.33 5.71
CA ILE A 87 6.51 -0.07 5.52
C ILE A 87 6.89 -0.79 6.82
N ASP A 88 7.41 -0.08 7.82
CA ASP A 88 7.80 -0.68 9.10
C ASP A 88 6.61 -1.21 9.91
N ASP A 89 5.42 -0.61 9.76
CA ASP A 89 4.21 -1.04 10.47
C ASP A 89 3.72 -2.43 9.99
N LEU A 90 4.21 -2.92 8.84
CA LEU A 90 3.95 -4.30 8.40
C LEU A 90 4.46 -5.35 9.38
N ARG A 91 5.37 -5.00 10.31
CA ARG A 91 5.82 -5.91 11.38
C ARG A 91 4.66 -6.47 12.20
N ALA A 92 3.62 -5.67 12.46
CA ALA A 92 2.48 -6.11 13.24
C ALA A 92 1.72 -7.25 12.54
N PHE A 93 1.51 -7.13 11.22
CA PHE A 93 0.89 -8.18 10.42
C PHE A 93 1.77 -9.41 10.29
N CYS A 94 3.08 -9.24 10.07
CA CYS A 94 4.04 -10.34 10.09
C CYS A 94 4.00 -11.10 11.44
N GLN A 95 3.92 -10.36 12.56
CA GLN A 95 3.87 -10.91 13.90
C GLN A 95 2.57 -11.67 14.18
N LEU A 96 1.43 -11.14 13.75
CA LEU A 96 0.12 -11.76 13.92
C LEU A 96 -0.04 -13.01 13.06
N GLN A 97 0.39 -12.94 11.79
CA GLN A 97 0.21 -14.02 10.82
C GLN A 97 1.35 -15.04 10.83
N LYS A 98 2.49 -14.74 11.46
CA LYS A 98 3.72 -15.54 11.39
C LYS A 98 4.10 -15.88 9.94
N MET A 99 3.98 -14.87 9.07
CA MET A 99 4.09 -15.00 7.63
C MET A 99 5.02 -13.94 7.07
N GLN A 100 5.87 -14.33 6.11
CA GLN A 100 6.61 -13.38 5.28
C GLN A 100 5.65 -12.75 4.28
N ILE A 101 5.46 -11.44 4.32
CA ILE A 101 4.53 -10.75 3.43
C ILE A 101 5.25 -10.45 2.09
N PRO A 102 4.75 -10.97 0.96
CA PRO A 102 5.27 -10.60 -0.35
C PRO A 102 4.90 -9.15 -0.70
N ILE A 103 5.88 -8.39 -1.16
CA ILE A 103 5.71 -7.05 -1.71
C ILE A 103 5.99 -7.11 -3.22
N TYR A 104 5.11 -6.50 -4.00
CA TYR A 104 5.17 -6.49 -5.45
C TYR A 104 5.30 -5.06 -5.95
N GLY A 105 6.00 -4.89 -7.06
CA GLY A 105 6.13 -3.61 -7.72
C GLY A 105 7.11 -3.67 -8.89
N LYS A 106 7.28 -2.53 -9.55
CA LYS A 106 8.29 -2.37 -10.59
C LYS A 106 9.68 -2.65 -10.03
N LYS A 107 10.56 -3.28 -10.82
CA LYS A 107 11.90 -3.68 -10.36
C LYS A 107 12.67 -2.51 -9.75
N GLU A 108 12.71 -1.36 -10.42
CA GLU A 108 13.43 -0.17 -9.93
C GLU A 108 12.85 0.36 -8.61
N SER A 109 11.53 0.18 -8.41
CA SER A 109 10.88 0.55 -7.15
C SER A 109 11.30 -0.39 -6.02
N LEU A 110 11.35 -1.71 -6.26
CA LEU A 110 11.81 -2.68 -5.28
C LEU A 110 13.31 -2.53 -4.96
N ASP A 111 14.14 -2.18 -5.96
CA ASP A 111 15.56 -1.85 -5.75
C ASP A 111 15.71 -0.64 -4.81
N HIS A 112 14.88 0.40 -5.00
CA HIS A 112 14.86 1.57 -4.12
C HIS A 112 14.36 1.25 -2.70
N ILE A 113 13.36 0.36 -2.57
CA ILE A 113 12.93 -0.16 -1.27
C ILE A 113 14.07 -0.91 -0.58
N ALA A 114 14.79 -1.78 -1.30
CA ALA A 114 15.93 -2.52 -0.76
C ALA A 114 17.04 -1.59 -0.26
N LEU A 115 17.29 -0.47 -0.97
CA LEU A 115 18.29 0.52 -0.57
C LEU A 115 17.91 1.24 0.75
N LYS A 116 16.64 1.60 0.93
CA LYS A 116 16.18 2.39 2.10
C LYS A 116 15.73 1.55 3.29
N PHE A 117 15.11 0.42 3.00
CA PHE A 117 14.43 -0.44 3.97
C PHE A 117 14.92 -1.89 3.87
N GLY A 118 16.16 -2.11 3.44
CA GLY A 118 16.72 -3.46 3.25
C GLY A 118 16.66 -4.34 4.51
N TYR A 119 16.62 -3.75 5.71
CA TYR A 119 16.39 -4.49 6.96
C TYR A 119 15.06 -5.24 6.99
N ALA A 120 14.03 -4.74 6.29
CA ALA A 120 12.70 -5.33 6.19
C ALA A 120 12.64 -6.49 5.18
N LEU A 121 13.60 -6.57 4.26
CA LEU A 121 13.70 -7.63 3.25
C LEU A 121 14.55 -8.77 3.79
N ASN A 122 13.90 -9.77 4.38
CA ASN A 122 14.59 -10.87 5.04
C ASN A 122 13.77 -12.17 5.01
N GLU A 123 14.48 -13.30 5.09
CA GLU A 123 13.86 -14.63 5.20
C GLU A 123 13.38 -14.90 6.64
N PRO A 124 12.29 -15.66 6.83
CA PRO A 124 11.80 -16.04 8.16
C PRO A 124 12.86 -16.77 8.99
N LYS A 125 13.20 -16.22 10.16
CA LYS A 125 14.13 -16.84 11.12
C LYS A 125 13.47 -17.25 12.44
N GLY A 126 12.13 -17.29 12.47
CA GLY A 126 11.36 -17.48 13.70
C GLY A 126 11.19 -16.21 14.55
N PHE A 127 11.79 -15.09 14.15
CA PHE A 127 11.64 -13.77 14.77
C PHE A 127 10.74 -12.89 13.90
N TRP A 128 9.74 -12.27 14.52
CA TRP A 128 8.69 -11.49 13.83
C TRP A 128 8.50 -10.09 14.42
N GLU A 129 9.47 -9.62 15.21
CA GLU A 129 9.41 -8.30 15.84
C GLU A 129 9.69 -7.18 14.84
N MET A 130 10.28 -7.49 13.69
CA MET A 130 10.54 -6.61 12.55
C MET A 130 9.71 -7.04 11.35
N PRO A 131 9.55 -6.19 10.31
CA PRO A 131 8.95 -6.64 9.06
C PRO A 131 9.78 -7.77 8.45
N VAL A 132 9.09 -8.79 7.96
CA VAL A 132 9.67 -9.93 7.25
C VAL A 132 9.01 -9.94 5.88
N LEU A 133 9.65 -9.27 4.92
CA LEU A 133 9.08 -9.01 3.60
C LEU A 133 9.89 -9.69 2.49
N LYS A 134 9.20 -10.07 1.41
CA LYS A 134 9.83 -10.62 0.21
C LYS A 134 9.53 -9.75 -1.00
N ALA A 135 10.57 -9.19 -1.61
CA ALA A 135 10.43 -8.42 -2.84
C ALA A 135 10.20 -9.35 -4.05
N ILE A 136 9.13 -9.10 -4.81
CA ILE A 136 8.77 -9.85 -6.01
C ILE A 136 8.56 -8.85 -7.17
N PRO A 137 9.57 -8.67 -8.06
CA PRO A 137 9.44 -7.76 -9.19
C PRO A 137 8.41 -8.28 -10.18
N ILE A 138 7.61 -7.34 -10.71
CA ILE A 138 6.54 -7.63 -11.68
C ILE A 138 6.63 -6.67 -12.86
N GLN A 139 6.27 -7.18 -14.03
CA GLN A 139 6.20 -6.44 -15.29
C GLN A 139 4.94 -6.82 -16.05
N ASP A 140 4.68 -8.12 -16.15
CA ASP A 140 3.51 -8.68 -16.82
C ASP A 140 2.36 -8.99 -15.84
N PRO A 141 1.13 -9.22 -16.34
CA PRO A 141 0.04 -9.72 -15.52
C PRO A 141 0.41 -11.02 -14.79
N PHE A 142 -0.02 -11.13 -13.53
CA PHE A 142 0.26 -12.28 -12.68
C PHE A 142 -0.97 -12.65 -11.84
N LEU A 143 -1.01 -13.90 -11.37
CA LEU A 143 -2.04 -14.36 -10.45
C LEU A 143 -1.62 -14.09 -9.01
N LEU A 144 -2.49 -13.42 -8.25
CA LEU A 144 -2.34 -13.21 -6.82
C LEU A 144 -3.60 -13.73 -6.13
N PHE A 145 -3.45 -14.80 -5.36
CA PHE A 145 -4.57 -15.49 -4.68
C PHE A 145 -5.72 -15.88 -5.64
N GLY A 146 -5.38 -16.24 -6.88
CA GLY A 146 -6.35 -16.63 -7.91
C GLY A 146 -6.93 -15.47 -8.72
N GLU A 147 -6.67 -14.22 -8.34
CA GLU A 147 -7.09 -13.04 -9.10
C GLU A 147 -5.99 -12.57 -10.07
N LEU A 148 -6.40 -12.20 -11.29
CA LEU A 148 -5.48 -11.63 -12.27
C LEU A 148 -5.20 -10.16 -11.94
N VAL A 149 -3.97 -9.88 -11.54
CA VAL A 149 -3.45 -8.54 -11.29
C VAL A 149 -2.65 -8.10 -12.51
N THR A 150 -3.05 -7.02 -13.15
CA THR A 150 -2.37 -6.43 -14.31
C THR A 150 -1.75 -5.09 -13.91
N PRO A 151 -0.41 -4.99 -13.88
CA PRO A 151 0.27 -3.71 -13.75
C PRO A 151 -0.05 -2.82 -14.96
N ILE A 152 -0.32 -1.55 -14.71
CA ILE A 152 -0.59 -0.55 -15.75
C ILE A 152 0.49 0.53 -15.63
N PRO A 153 1.47 0.57 -16.54
CA PRO A 153 2.46 1.64 -16.58
C PRO A 153 1.79 3.00 -16.81
N VAL A 154 2.12 3.99 -15.99
CA VAL A 154 1.62 5.37 -16.09
C VAL A 154 2.75 6.36 -15.82
N VAL A 155 2.66 7.55 -16.42
CA VAL A 155 3.70 8.59 -16.31
C VAL A 155 3.38 9.52 -15.13
N HIS A 156 4.26 9.56 -14.14
CA HIS A 156 4.25 10.51 -13.02
C HIS A 156 5.41 11.50 -13.17
N GLY A 157 5.14 12.63 -13.81
CA GLY A 157 6.15 13.64 -14.12
C GLY A 157 7.23 13.11 -15.09
N LYS A 158 8.39 12.72 -14.54
CA LYS A 158 9.54 12.16 -15.31
C LYS A 158 9.77 10.67 -15.06
N SER A 159 8.96 10.05 -14.21
CA SER A 159 9.10 8.67 -13.80
C SER A 159 7.90 7.86 -14.32
N GLU A 160 8.13 6.61 -14.68
CA GLU A 160 7.03 5.67 -14.95
C GLU A 160 6.77 4.84 -13.70
N ILE A 161 5.51 4.89 -13.23
CA ILE A 161 5.01 4.19 -12.06
C ILE A 161 3.96 3.14 -12.48
N TYR A 162 3.46 2.35 -11.53
CA TYR A 162 2.36 1.41 -11.78
C TYR A 162 1.05 1.88 -11.16
N GLY A 163 -0.02 1.84 -11.95
CA GLY A 163 -1.35 1.50 -11.47
C GLY A 163 -1.60 -0.01 -11.53
N TYR A 164 -2.75 -0.45 -11.05
CA TYR A 164 -3.12 -1.86 -11.06
C TYR A 164 -4.56 -2.05 -11.52
N ARG A 165 -4.79 -3.03 -12.39
CA ARG A 165 -6.11 -3.59 -12.65
C ARG A 165 -6.25 -4.94 -11.98
N ILE A 166 -7.32 -5.12 -11.22
CA ILE A 166 -7.64 -6.35 -10.49
C ILE A 166 -9.10 -6.68 -10.80
N GLY A 167 -9.33 -7.71 -11.61
CA GLY A 167 -10.64 -7.99 -12.20
C GLY A 167 -11.20 -6.76 -12.95
N ASN A 168 -12.33 -6.22 -12.47
CA ASN A 168 -13.00 -5.03 -13.02
C ASN A 168 -12.68 -3.72 -12.27
N LEU A 169 -11.74 -3.73 -11.32
CA LEU A 169 -11.23 -2.53 -10.66
C LEU A 169 -9.95 -2.06 -11.35
N GLY A 170 -9.87 -0.76 -11.65
CA GLY A 170 -8.62 -0.07 -11.95
C GLY A 170 -8.26 0.88 -10.82
N TYR A 171 -7.04 0.79 -10.30
CA TYR A 171 -6.49 1.66 -9.28
C TYR A 171 -5.29 2.43 -9.85
N LEU A 172 -5.45 3.74 -10.01
CA LEU A 172 -4.42 4.66 -10.51
C LEU A 172 -4.39 5.87 -9.59
N THR A 173 -3.20 6.19 -9.06
CA THR A 173 -2.90 7.41 -8.29
C THR A 173 -1.64 8.04 -8.86
N ASP A 174 -1.43 9.32 -8.57
CA ASP A 174 -0.20 10.01 -8.96
C ASP A 174 0.03 10.01 -10.50
N VAL A 175 -1.07 10.21 -11.23
CA VAL A 175 -1.14 10.30 -12.70
C VAL A 175 -1.41 11.72 -13.18
#